data_AF-A0A2A2H7H0-F1
#
_entry.id   AF-A0A2A2H7H0-F1
#
_cell.length_a   1.000
_cell.length_b   1.000
_cell.length_c   1.000
_cell.angle_alpha   90.00
_cell.angle_beta   90.00
_cell.angle_gamma   90.00
#
_symmetry.space_group_name_H-M   'P 1'
#
loop_
_entity.id
_entity.type
_entity.pdbx_description
1 polymer ?
#
loop_
_entity_poly.entity_id
_entity_poly.type
_entity_poly.pdbx_seq_one_letter_code
_entity_poly.pdbx_strand_id
1 'polypeptide(L)'
;MNLVNEIIGIIIAAVLCWFNFVLIDTWMGLPEKPGVKGAGVIGRDVKKRGGDLSGGFFQGNIVCSPDASAGTLLSAIACYLIGIPAGGFVAALLVFIGNRLCADPGYAGTTGAITIMIIMALASFIGIPPEQFIIGMLLAIVTIQGLDHPRASKLLGKIAKKMGRYTNLT
;
A
#
# COMPACT_ATOMS: atom_id res chain seq x y z
N MET A 1 -3.03 4.66 27.75
CA MET A 1 -3.68 3.45 27.21
C MET A 1 -3.07 2.25 27.92
N ASN A 2 -3.77 1.13 28.11
CA ASN A 2 -3.10 -0.09 28.59
C ASN A 2 -2.54 -0.86 27.39
N LEU A 3 -1.55 -1.72 27.60
CA LEU A 3 -0.86 -2.47 26.54
C LEU A 3 -1.82 -3.23 25.62
N VAL A 4 -2.90 -3.78 26.17
CA VAL A 4 -3.93 -4.51 25.41
C VAL A 4 -4.60 -3.60 24.39
N ASN A 5 -5.01 -2.39 24.79
CA ASN A 5 -5.65 -1.43 23.90
C ASN A 5 -4.69 -0.93 22.80
N GLU A 6 -3.39 -0.81 23.10
CA GLU A 6 -2.38 -0.47 22.08
C GLU A 6 -2.20 -1.57 21.04
N ILE A 7 -2.13 -2.83 21.48
CA ILE A 7 -2.03 -3.97 20.56
C ILE A 7 -3.29 -4.07 19.68
N ILE A 8 -4.48 -3.91 20.26
CA ILE A 8 -5.73 -3.91 19.50
C ILE A 8 -5.73 -2.76 18.47
N GLY A 9 -5.31 -1.57 18.88
CA GLY A 9 -5.21 -0.42 17.99
C GLY A 9 -4.26 -0.64 16.82
N ILE A 10 -3.08 -1.23 17.07
CA ILE A 10 -2.12 -1.63 16.01
C ILE A 10 -2.73 -2.66 15.06
N ILE A 11 -3.46 -3.66 15.56
CA ILE A 11 -4.10 -4.68 14.72
C ILE A 11 -5.16 -4.02 13.82
N ILE A 12 -6.01 -3.16 14.38
CA ILE A 12 -7.03 -2.42 13.62
C ILE A 12 -6.35 -1.55 12.56
N ALA A 13 -5.32 -0.80 12.95
CA ALA A 13 -4.57 0.04 12.03
C ALA A 13 -3.91 -0.76 10.90
N ALA A 14 -3.36 -1.95 11.20
CA ALA A 14 -2.78 -2.83 10.20
C ALA A 14 -3.83 -3.31 9.17
N VAL A 15 -5.02 -3.69 9.64
CA VAL A 15 -6.13 -4.10 8.77
C VAL A 15 -6.61 -2.94 7.90
N LEU A 16 -6.77 -1.75 8.47
CA LEU A 16 -7.19 -0.54 7.75
C LEU A 16 -6.15 -0.15 6.68
N CYS A 17 -4.87 -0.13 7.04
CA CYS A 17 -3.77 0.09 6.11
C CYS A 17 -3.77 -0.93 4.98
N TRP A 18 -3.90 -2.22 5.31
CA TRP A 18 -3.92 -3.31 4.34
C TRP A 18 -5.04 -3.13 3.31
N PHE A 19 -6.27 -2.86 3.77
CA PHE A 19 -7.37 -2.60 2.86
C PHE A 19 -7.16 -1.32 2.05
N ASN A 20 -6.63 -0.26 2.66
CA ASN A 20 -6.40 1.01 1.97
C ASN A 20 -5.50 0.80 0.75
N PHE A 21 -4.30 0.25 0.93
CA PHE A 21 -3.39 0.12 -0.20
C PHE A 21 -3.83 -0.98 -1.18
N VAL A 22 -4.29 -2.14 -0.70
CA VAL A 22 -4.68 -3.25 -1.60
C VAL A 22 -5.83 -2.84 -2.51
N LEU A 23 -6.83 -2.14 -1.99
CA LEU A 23 -7.97 -1.69 -2.80
C LEU A 23 -7.56 -0.59 -3.78
N ILE A 24 -6.80 0.41 -3.34
CA ILE A 24 -6.39 1.53 -4.20
C ILE A 24 -5.48 1.02 -5.32
N ASP A 25 -4.44 0.26 -5.00
CA ASP A 25 -3.49 -0.25 -5.98
C ASP A 25 -4.19 -1.18 -6.98
N THR A 26 -5.10 -2.03 -6.51
CA THR A 26 -5.88 -2.90 -7.40
C THR A 26 -6.77 -2.06 -8.32
N TRP A 27 -7.51 -1.09 -7.77
CA TRP A 27 -8.43 -0.23 -8.53
C TRP A 27 -7.71 0.64 -9.56
N MET A 28 -6.50 1.10 -9.24
CA MET A 28 -5.61 1.87 -10.11
C MET A 28 -4.90 1.02 -11.17
N GLY A 29 -5.13 -0.30 -11.20
CA GLY A 29 -4.65 -1.18 -12.26
C GLY A 29 -3.21 -1.66 -12.12
N LEU A 30 -2.61 -1.57 -10.93
CA LEU A 30 -1.26 -2.10 -10.68
C LEU A 30 -1.13 -3.61 -10.95
N PRO A 31 -2.17 -4.46 -10.74
CA PRO A 31 -2.10 -5.86 -11.16
C PRO A 31 -2.25 -6.08 -12.67
N GLU A 32 -2.81 -5.13 -13.43
CA GLU A 32 -3.07 -5.33 -14.86
C GLU A 32 -1.79 -5.28 -15.68
N LYS A 33 -0.88 -4.37 -15.33
CA LYS A 33 0.39 -4.15 -16.00
C LYS A 33 1.40 -3.50 -15.05
N PRO A 34 2.71 -3.72 -15.27
CA PRO A 34 3.74 -3.02 -14.51
C PRO A 34 3.72 -1.52 -14.82
N GLY A 35 3.80 -0.67 -13.78
CA GLY A 35 3.89 0.79 -13.91
C GLY A 35 5.27 1.24 -14.37
N VAL A 36 6.32 0.50 -13.98
CA VAL A 36 7.72 0.73 -14.38
C VAL A 36 8.40 -0.58 -14.77
N LYS A 37 9.54 -0.50 -15.49
CA LYS A 37 10.26 -1.68 -15.99
C LYS A 37 10.61 -2.69 -14.89
N GLY A 38 11.04 -2.21 -13.71
CA GLY A 38 11.39 -3.05 -12.57
C GLY A 38 10.23 -3.92 -12.07
N ALA A 39 9.02 -3.36 -12.00
CA ALA A 39 7.83 -4.09 -11.58
C ALA A 39 7.52 -5.28 -12.51
N GLY A 40 7.80 -5.14 -13.81
CA GLY A 40 7.63 -6.20 -14.79
C GLY A 40 8.66 -7.33 -14.66
N VAL A 41 9.86 -7.03 -14.17
CA VAL A 41 10.89 -8.04 -13.87
C VAL A 41 10.48 -8.83 -12.63
N ILE A 42 10.12 -8.13 -11.55
CA ILE A 42 9.69 -8.76 -10.30
C ILE A 42 8.46 -9.64 -10.52
N GLY A 43 7.43 -9.15 -11.22
CA GLY A 43 6.22 -9.93 -11.43
C GLY A 43 6.45 -11.23 -12.20
N ARG A 44 7.32 -11.20 -13.21
CA ARG A 44 7.71 -12.41 -13.96
C ARG A 44 8.58 -13.35 -13.13
N ASP A 45 9.45 -12.82 -12.29
CA ASP A 45 10.24 -13.63 -11.36
C ASP A 45 9.35 -14.35 -10.32
N VAL A 46 8.38 -13.63 -9.74
CA VAL A 46 7.39 -14.22 -8.83
C VAL A 46 6.57 -15.31 -9.52
N LYS A 47 6.14 -15.09 -10.77
CA LYS A 47 5.48 -16.12 -11.59
C LYS A 47 6.35 -17.36 -11.79
N LYS A 48 7.64 -17.19 -12.11
CA LYS A 48 8.60 -18.31 -12.27
C LYS A 48 8.76 -19.12 -10.98
N ARG A 49 8.66 -18.49 -9.82
CA ARG A 49 8.67 -19.13 -8.49
C ARG A 49 7.32 -19.76 -8.10
N GLY A 50 6.39 -19.88 -9.04
CA GLY A 50 5.07 -20.51 -8.84
C GLY A 50 4.01 -19.58 -8.25
N GLY A 51 4.21 -18.26 -8.32
CA GLY A 51 3.24 -17.22 -7.96
C GLY A 51 2.26 -16.85 -9.07
N ASP A 52 1.49 -15.80 -8.84
CA ASP A 52 0.55 -15.22 -9.82
C ASP A 52 1.16 -14.00 -10.52
N LEU A 53 0.95 -13.83 -11.82
CA LEU A 53 1.56 -12.72 -12.57
C LEU A 53 0.97 -11.36 -12.20
N SER A 54 -0.36 -11.26 -12.08
CA SER A 54 -1.03 -10.00 -11.70
C SER A 54 -0.63 -9.60 -10.29
N GLY A 55 -0.65 -10.57 -9.36
CA GLY A 55 -0.16 -10.34 -8.01
C GLY A 55 1.33 -10.02 -7.95
N GLY A 56 2.13 -10.60 -8.85
CA GLY A 56 3.54 -10.28 -9.01
C GLY A 56 3.78 -8.86 -9.54
N PHE A 57 2.96 -8.37 -10.48
CA PHE A 57 3.03 -6.97 -10.92
C PHE A 57 2.66 -6.01 -9.79
N PHE A 58 1.60 -6.32 -9.05
CA PHE A 58 1.23 -5.57 -7.85
C PHE A 58 2.40 -5.48 -6.86
N GLN A 59 3.01 -6.63 -6.53
CA GLN A 59 4.20 -6.65 -5.67
C GLN A 59 5.38 -5.88 -6.25
N GLY A 60 5.60 -6.00 -7.56
CA GLY A 60 6.66 -5.29 -8.25
C GLY A 60 6.50 -3.77 -8.21
N ASN A 61 5.26 -3.27 -8.33
CA ASN A 61 4.97 -1.85 -8.25
C ASN A 61 5.29 -1.29 -6.86
N ILE A 62 4.92 -2.01 -5.78
CA ILE A 62 5.28 -1.60 -4.41
C ILE A 62 6.78 -1.38 -4.22
N VAL A 63 7.60 -2.22 -4.86
CA VAL A 63 9.06 -2.15 -4.70
C VAL A 63 9.68 -1.06 -5.58
N CYS A 64 9.04 -0.71 -6.71
CA CYS A 64 9.69 0.07 -7.77
C CYS A 64 9.17 1.51 -7.95
N SER A 65 8.02 1.85 -7.38
CA SER A 65 7.49 3.22 -7.40
C SER A 65 6.64 3.49 -6.16
N PRO A 66 6.39 4.77 -5.79
CA PRO A 66 5.51 5.07 -4.67
C PRO A 66 4.04 4.73 -4.99
N ASP A 67 3.64 3.54 -4.57
CA ASP A 67 2.28 3.02 -4.62
C ASP A 67 1.46 3.45 -3.39
N ALA A 68 0.22 2.98 -3.28
CA ALA A 68 -0.65 3.34 -2.16
C ALA A 68 -0.08 2.94 -0.80
N SER A 69 0.73 1.87 -0.71
CA SER A 69 1.40 1.42 0.52
C SER A 69 2.48 2.43 0.98
N ALA A 70 3.30 2.93 0.05
CA ALA A 70 4.28 3.99 0.33
C ALA A 70 3.59 5.29 0.73
N GLY A 71 2.53 5.68 0.01
CA GLY A 71 1.72 6.85 0.36
C GLY A 71 1.07 6.74 1.73
N THR A 72 0.56 5.55 2.06
CA THR A 72 -0.06 5.25 3.36
C THR A 72 0.97 5.40 4.49
N LEU A 73 2.15 4.80 4.34
CA LEU A 73 3.22 4.89 5.34
C LEU A 73 3.72 6.33 5.54
N LEU A 74 4.00 7.04 4.46
CA LEU A 74 4.51 8.41 4.53
C LEU A 74 3.49 9.38 5.13
N SER A 75 2.20 9.20 4.82
CA SER A 75 1.14 10.00 5.42
C SER A 75 1.01 9.73 6.92
N ALA A 76 1.12 8.47 7.38
CA ALA A 76 1.13 8.15 8.80
C ALA A 76 2.32 8.80 9.53
N ILE A 77 3.53 8.72 8.95
CA ILE A 77 4.74 9.34 9.50
C ILE A 77 4.60 10.88 9.54
N ALA A 78 4.16 11.49 8.44
CA ALA A 78 4.02 12.94 8.39
C ALA A 78 2.91 13.45 9.34
N CYS A 79 1.81 12.71 9.47
CA CYS A 79 0.75 13.03 10.43
C CYS A 79 1.22 12.86 11.88
N TYR A 80 2.11 11.90 12.16
CA TYR A 80 2.74 11.78 13.48
C TYR A 80 3.63 12.99 13.81
N LEU A 81 4.41 13.47 12.83
CA LEU A 81 5.36 14.57 13.02
C LEU A 81 4.74 15.98 12.98
N ILE A 82 3.77 16.19 12.09
CA ILE A 82 3.22 17.52 11.74
C ILE A 82 1.75 17.67 12.16
N GLY A 83 1.10 16.56 12.53
CA GLY A 83 -0.32 16.53 12.86
C GLY A 83 -1.25 16.28 11.67
N ILE A 84 -2.50 15.95 11.97
CA ILE A 84 -3.58 15.75 11.00
C ILE A 84 -4.35 17.07 10.86
N PRO A 85 -4.68 17.57 9.65
CA PRO A 85 -4.45 16.95 8.33
C PRO A 85 -3.16 17.39 7.62
N ALA A 86 -2.44 18.39 8.14
CA ALA A 86 -1.32 19.03 7.46
C ALA A 86 -0.23 18.03 7.02
N GLY A 87 0.13 17.08 7.88
CA GLY A 87 1.11 16.03 7.56
C GLY A 87 0.69 15.17 6.37
N GLY A 88 -0.59 14.81 6.26
CA GLY A 88 -1.12 14.01 5.16
C GLY A 88 -1.02 14.71 3.81
N PHE A 89 -1.29 16.02 3.76
CA PHE A 89 -1.12 16.81 2.54
C PHE A 89 0.35 16.97 2.14
N VAL A 90 1.25 17.18 3.12
CA VAL A 90 2.69 17.22 2.86
C VAL A 90 3.17 15.88 2.29
N ALA A 91 2.75 14.75 2.89
CA ALA A 91 3.07 13.43 2.38
C ALA A 91 2.53 13.20 0.97
N ALA A 92 1.27 13.58 0.70
CA ALA A 92 0.67 13.43 -0.62
C ALA A 92 1.45 14.20 -1.72
N LEU A 93 1.92 15.41 -1.41
CA LEU A 93 2.77 16.21 -2.30
C LEU A 93 4.13 15.53 -2.54
N LEU A 94 4.80 15.07 -1.48
CA LEU A 94 6.10 14.40 -1.60
C LEU A 94 6.00 13.09 -2.39
N VAL A 95 4.94 12.31 -2.15
CA VAL A 95 4.66 11.07 -2.87
C VAL A 95 4.37 11.36 -4.36
N PHE A 96 3.60 12.42 -4.64
CA PHE A 96 3.37 12.85 -6.02
C PHE A 96 4.68 13.19 -6.74
N ILE A 97 5.59 13.94 -6.09
CA ILE A 97 6.91 14.26 -6.64
C ILE A 97 7.72 12.97 -6.84
N GLY A 98 7.72 12.08 -5.85
CA GLY A 98 8.39 10.77 -5.89
C GLY A 98 7.95 9.93 -7.09
N ASN A 99 6.65 9.87 -7.39
CA ASN A 99 6.14 9.16 -8.56
C ASN A 99 6.78 9.66 -9.85
N ARG A 100 6.92 10.98 -10.02
CA ARG A 100 7.52 11.57 -11.22
C ARG A 100 9.01 11.30 -11.32
N LEU A 101 9.72 11.28 -10.19
CA LEU A 101 11.12 10.87 -10.15
C LEU A 101 11.29 9.39 -10.53
N CYS A 102 10.35 8.53 -10.16
CA CYS A 102 10.31 7.12 -10.55
C CYS A 102 9.78 6.88 -11.96
N ALA A 103 9.49 7.92 -12.74
CA ALA A 103 8.83 7.84 -14.05
C ALA A 103 7.50 7.07 -14.01
N ASP A 104 6.80 7.11 -12.88
CA ASP A 104 5.45 6.58 -12.69
C ASP A 104 4.42 7.72 -12.89
N PRO A 105 3.58 7.68 -13.95
CA PRO A 105 2.54 8.68 -14.15
C PRO A 105 1.32 8.48 -13.23
N GLY A 106 1.27 7.38 -12.48
CA GLY A 106 0.17 6.98 -11.62
C GLY A 106 0.02 7.85 -10.38
N TYR A 107 -1.15 7.71 -9.75
CA TYR A 107 -1.55 8.47 -8.56
C TYR A 107 -1.84 7.58 -7.35
N ALA A 108 -1.56 6.28 -7.43
CA ALA A 108 -1.89 5.32 -6.38
C ALA A 108 -1.31 5.74 -5.02
N GLY A 109 -0.03 6.14 -4.97
CA GLY A 109 0.59 6.67 -3.76
C GLY A 109 -0.06 7.94 -3.23
N THR A 110 -0.31 8.94 -4.08
CA THR A 110 -0.97 10.19 -3.65
C THR A 110 -2.37 9.92 -3.12
N THR A 111 -3.14 9.05 -3.77
CA THR A 111 -4.45 8.61 -3.29
C THR A 111 -4.34 7.85 -1.97
N GLY A 112 -3.36 6.95 -1.83
CA GLY A 112 -3.07 6.24 -0.57
C GLY A 112 -2.77 7.19 0.59
N ALA A 113 -1.98 8.24 0.34
CA ALA A 113 -1.64 9.24 1.35
C ALA A 113 -2.86 10.04 1.83
N ILE A 114 -3.72 10.48 0.91
CA ILE A 114 -4.92 11.27 1.24
C ILE A 114 -5.96 10.39 1.94
N THR A 115 -6.20 9.18 1.43
CA THR A 115 -7.18 8.25 1.98
C THR A 115 -6.81 7.82 3.40
N ILE A 116 -5.55 7.47 3.66
CA ILE A 116 -5.15 7.12 5.02
C ILE A 116 -5.21 8.31 5.97
N MET A 117 -4.90 9.53 5.51
CA MET A 117 -5.05 10.73 6.33
C MET A 117 -6.49 10.87 6.83
N ILE A 118 -7.48 10.65 5.94
CA ILE A 118 -8.90 10.66 6.30
C ILE A 118 -9.22 9.51 7.27
N ILE A 119 -8.73 8.30 7.00
CA ILE A 119 -8.94 7.14 7.89
C ILE A 119 -8.35 7.39 9.28
N MET A 120 -7.15 7.96 9.38
CA MET A 120 -6.53 8.32 10.67
C MET A 120 -7.30 9.43 11.38
N ALA A 121 -7.80 10.43 10.65
CA ALA A 121 -8.64 11.47 11.22
C ALA A 121 -9.90 10.86 11.85
N LEU A 122 -10.53 9.89 11.18
CA LEU A 122 -11.69 9.16 11.71
C LEU A 122 -11.32 8.24 12.88
N ALA A 123 -10.20 7.53 12.79
CA ALA A 123 -9.73 6.63 13.82
C ALA A 123 -9.28 7.38 15.10
N SER A 124 -8.91 8.66 14.99
CA SER A 124 -8.59 9.49 16.13
C SER A 124 -9.76 9.66 17.11
N PHE A 125 -11.02 9.62 16.62
CA PHE A 125 -12.22 9.68 17.46
C PHE A 125 -12.38 8.45 18.37
N ILE A 126 -11.77 7.32 18.02
CA ILE A 126 -11.73 6.10 18.82
C ILE A 126 -10.38 5.87 19.49
N GLY A 127 -9.50 6.89 19.49
CA GLY A 127 -8.24 6.88 20.24
C GLY A 127 -7.11 6.08 19.59
N ILE A 128 -7.12 5.88 18.27
CA ILE A 128 -6.02 5.24 17.53
C ILE A 128 -5.10 6.34 16.96
N PRO A 129 -3.92 6.58 17.55
CA PRO A 129 -3.02 7.64 17.10
C PRO A 129 -2.15 7.22 15.89
N PRO A 130 -1.52 8.18 15.18
CA PRO A 130 -0.75 7.92 13.96
C PRO A 130 0.38 6.88 14.11
N GLU A 131 1.06 6.80 15.25
CA GLU A 131 2.15 5.84 15.48
C GLU A 131 1.68 4.38 15.37
N GLN A 132 0.41 4.10 15.70
CA GLN A 132 -0.15 2.77 15.51
C GLN A 132 -0.39 2.45 14.03
N PHE A 133 -0.69 3.46 13.21
CA PHE A 133 -0.77 3.32 11.76
C PHE A 133 0.60 3.14 11.11
N ILE A 134 1.66 3.75 11.65
CA ILE A 134 3.03 3.48 11.20
C ILE A 134 3.36 1.99 11.39
N ILE A 135 3.18 1.47 12.61
CA ILE A 135 3.45 0.05 12.92
C ILE A 135 2.51 -0.85 12.12
N GLY A 136 1.22 -0.52 12.08
CA GLY A 136 0.22 -1.29 11.34
C GLY A 136 0.53 -1.39 9.85
N MET A 137 1.00 -0.29 9.23
CA MET A 137 1.41 -0.29 7.83
C MET A 137 2.64 -1.18 7.60
N LEU A 138 3.63 -1.15 8.50
CA LEU A 138 4.79 -2.06 8.40
C LEU A 138 4.36 -3.52 8.44
N LEU A 139 3.47 -3.89 9.36
CA LEU A 139 2.88 -5.23 9.41
C LEU A 139 2.16 -5.56 8.10
N ALA A 140 1.34 -4.63 7.60
CA ALA A 140 0.59 -4.82 6.37
C ALA A 140 1.49 -5.07 5.15
N ILE A 141 2.59 -4.30 4.98
CA ILE A 141 3.57 -4.52 3.91
C ILE A 141 4.24 -5.89 4.07
N VAL A 142 4.65 -6.27 5.28
CA VAL A 142 5.32 -7.57 5.52
C VAL A 142 4.42 -8.74 5.11
N THR A 143 3.10 -8.66 5.31
CA THR A 143 2.20 -9.74 4.86
C THR A 143 2.19 -9.95 3.34
N ILE A 144 2.46 -8.90 2.55
CA ILE A 144 2.45 -8.96 1.08
C ILE A 144 3.86 -9.14 0.50
N GLN A 145 4.87 -8.50 1.10
CA GLN A 145 6.23 -8.41 0.56
C GLN A 145 7.29 -9.15 1.39
N GLY A 146 7.02 -9.43 2.66
CA GLY A 146 8.03 -9.95 3.59
C GLY A 146 7.98 -11.46 3.82
N LEU A 147 6.80 -12.08 3.75
CA LEU A 147 6.62 -13.48 4.17
C LEU A 147 6.81 -14.51 3.04
N ASP A 148 5.97 -14.46 2.01
CA ASP A 148 5.97 -15.46 0.93
C ASP A 148 5.42 -14.81 -0.36
N HIS A 149 6.32 -14.42 -1.27
CA HIS A 149 5.91 -13.72 -2.51
C HIS A 149 4.97 -14.57 -3.37
N PRO A 150 5.24 -15.87 -3.65
CA PRO A 150 4.32 -16.70 -4.41
C PRO A 150 2.90 -16.83 -3.81
N ARG A 151 2.76 -16.99 -2.49
CA ARG A 151 1.43 -17.10 -1.86
C ARG A 151 0.71 -15.76 -1.80
N ALA A 152 1.41 -14.69 -1.44
CA ALA A 152 0.84 -13.34 -1.41
C ALA A 152 0.42 -12.88 -2.81
N SER A 153 1.22 -13.15 -3.84
CA SER A 153 0.83 -12.85 -5.23
C SER A 153 -0.43 -13.60 -5.64
N LYS A 154 -0.61 -14.88 -5.28
CA LYS A 154 -1.87 -15.61 -5.55
C LYS A 154 -3.08 -14.98 -4.89
N LEU A 155 -2.94 -14.47 -3.67
CA LEU A 155 -4.01 -13.74 -2.99
C LEU A 155 -4.36 -12.46 -3.76
N LEU A 156 -3.35 -11.65 -4.09
CA LEU A 156 -3.52 -10.41 -4.84
C LEU A 156 -4.10 -10.66 -6.24
N GLY A 157 -3.66 -11.70 -6.94
CA GLY A 157 -4.20 -12.12 -8.23
C GLY A 157 -5.68 -12.51 -8.15
N LYS A 158 -6.09 -13.21 -7.09
CA LYS A 158 -7.52 -13.50 -6.84
C LYS A 158 -8.33 -12.22 -6.60
N ILE A 159 -7.80 -11.27 -5.85
CA ILE A 159 -8.45 -9.97 -5.60
C ILE A 159 -8.57 -9.18 -6.90
N ALA A 160 -7.48 -9.07 -7.67
CA ALA A 160 -7.47 -8.44 -8.98
C ALA A 160 -8.50 -9.07 -9.93
N LYS A 161 -8.60 -10.40 -9.96
CA LYS A 161 -9.61 -11.11 -10.76
C LYS A 161 -11.04 -10.77 -10.32
N LYS A 162 -11.31 -10.72 -9.02
CA LYS A 162 -12.64 -10.33 -8.50
C LYS A 162 -12.98 -8.88 -8.83
N MET A 163 -11.99 -8.00 -8.89
CA MET A 163 -12.17 -6.59 -9.21
C MET A 163 -12.13 -6.29 -10.72
N GLY A 164 -11.98 -7.31 -11.58
CA GLY A 164 -11.89 -7.12 -13.04
C GLY A 164 -10.59 -6.46 -13.50
N ARG A 165 -9.54 -6.52 -12.68
CA ARG A 165 -8.23 -5.85 -12.85
C ARG A 165 -7.09 -6.86 -13.07
N TYR A 166 -7.38 -8.04 -13.60
CA TYR A 166 -6.40 -9.10 -13.82
C TYR A 166 -5.66 -8.89 -15.15
N THR A 167 -4.37 -9.25 -15.19
CA THR A 167 -3.55 -9.08 -16.40
C THR A 167 -3.93 -10.04 -17.52
N ASN A 168 -3.87 -9.53 -18.75
CA ASN A 168 -3.92 -10.32 -19.98
C ASN A 168 -2.52 -10.60 -20.56
N LEU A 169 -1.47 -10.16 -19.86
CA LEU A 169 -0.08 -10.34 -20.29
C LEU A 169 0.44 -11.75 -19.93
N THR A 170 1.41 -12.24 -20.70
CA THR A 170 2.01 -13.57 -20.53
C THR A 170 3.41 -13.55 -19.93
#